data_AF-A0AAW2G1V7-F1
#
_entry.id   AF-A0AAW2G1V7-F1
#
_cell.length_a   1.000
_cell.length_b   1.000
_cell.length_c   1.000
_cell.angle_alpha   90.00
_cell.angle_beta   90.00
_cell.angle_gamma   90.00
#
_symmetry.space_group_name_H-M   'P 1'
#
loop_
_entity.id
_entity.type
_entity.pdbx_description
1 polymer ?
#
loop_
_entity_poly.entity_id
_entity_poly.type
_entity_poly.pdbx_seq_one_letter_code
_entity_poly.pdbx_strand_id
1 'polypeptide(L)'
;MYNSADEGFDGTYQTNVVVTHNGSCLYVPPGIFKSTCKIDITWFPFDDQHCDMKFGSWTYDGNQLDLVLNSEEGGDLSDFIMNGEWYLIGSYFNCIMFMVASSVVLTVLVLNYHHRSPDRYVMPNWVRLLFLQWLPCVLRMSRPGKKITKKTILMANRMKEMELQERSSKSLLANVLDIDDDFRHGNSAANPASGYIRSAYGTPLSTRPATVEETSASLPLSGMQKELHTILKELQFITNRMKKADEDGEIVSDWKFAAMVVDRLCLFIFTLFTVLATIVILCRAPHIIVQ
;
A
#
# COMPACT_ATOMS: atom_id res chain seq x y z
N MET A 1 15.61 28.27 -57.89
CA MET A 1 16.07 28.37 -56.48
C MET A 1 17.58 28.19 -56.44
N TYR A 2 18.36 29.16 -55.97
CA TYR A 2 19.83 29.10 -56.09
C TYR A 2 20.50 28.05 -55.19
N ASN A 3 19.97 27.80 -54.01
CA ASN A 3 20.49 26.79 -53.08
C ASN A 3 19.75 25.45 -53.22
N SER A 4 19.40 25.06 -54.44
CA SER A 4 18.81 23.75 -54.72
C SER A 4 19.82 22.62 -54.48
N ALA A 5 19.36 21.50 -53.95
CA ALA A 5 20.09 20.23 -53.85
C ALA A 5 19.73 19.27 -55.00
N ASP A 6 18.70 19.59 -55.80
CA ASP A 6 18.26 18.80 -56.95
C ASP A 6 18.91 19.31 -58.25
N GLU A 7 19.26 18.39 -59.15
CA GLU A 7 19.90 18.69 -60.45
C GLU A 7 18.89 19.21 -61.49
N GLY A 8 17.62 18.84 -61.34
CA GLY A 8 16.52 19.35 -62.17
C GLY A 8 15.99 20.69 -61.66
N PHE A 9 16.40 21.78 -62.30
CA PHE A 9 15.92 23.14 -61.97
C PHE A 9 14.54 23.48 -62.55
N ASP A 10 14.06 22.69 -63.52
CA ASP A 10 12.84 22.97 -64.27
C ASP A 10 11.60 22.41 -63.57
N GLY A 11 10.51 23.17 -63.62
CA GLY A 11 9.30 22.96 -62.83
C GLY A 11 8.73 21.56 -63.06
N THR A 12 8.62 20.79 -61.97
CA THR A 12 8.17 19.39 -61.99
C THR A 12 6.73 19.24 -62.55
N TYR A 13 5.98 20.34 -62.63
CA TYR A 13 4.60 20.37 -63.09
C TYR A 13 4.31 21.63 -63.93
N GLN A 14 3.99 21.43 -65.21
CA GLN A 14 3.50 22.52 -66.07
C GLN A 14 2.09 22.92 -65.64
N THR A 15 1.85 24.21 -65.44
CA THR A 15 0.53 24.75 -65.07
C THR A 15 0.16 25.94 -65.95
N ASN A 16 -1.14 26.22 -66.02
CA ASN A 16 -1.66 27.32 -66.83
C ASN A 16 -1.48 28.67 -66.10
N VAL A 17 -1.22 29.72 -66.87
CA VAL A 17 -1.21 31.10 -66.38
C VAL A 17 -2.62 31.68 -66.47
N VAL A 18 -3.08 32.33 -65.40
CA VAL A 18 -4.37 33.04 -65.40
C VAL A 18 -4.13 34.49 -65.80
N VAL A 19 -4.70 34.91 -66.93
CA VAL A 19 -4.58 36.27 -67.45
C VAL A 19 -5.91 37.00 -67.24
N THR A 20 -5.85 38.20 -66.67
CA THR A 20 -7.04 39.04 -66.45
C THR A 20 -7.14 40.17 -67.47
N HIS A 21 -8.32 40.80 -67.57
CA HIS A 21 -8.61 41.81 -68.57
C HIS A 21 -7.77 43.09 -68.47
N ASN A 22 -7.11 43.34 -67.33
CA ASN A 22 -6.24 44.51 -67.12
C ASN A 22 -4.78 44.25 -67.55
N GLY A 23 -4.46 43.04 -68.01
CA GLY A 23 -3.11 42.62 -68.38
C GLY A 23 -2.28 41.99 -67.26
N SER A 24 -2.82 41.82 -66.04
CA SER A 24 -2.12 41.12 -64.97
C SER A 24 -2.21 39.60 -65.14
N CYS A 25 -1.06 38.94 -64.96
CA CYS A 25 -0.90 37.50 -65.09
C CYS A 25 -0.58 36.89 -63.71
N LEU A 26 -1.34 35.87 -63.30
CA LEU A 26 -1.08 35.08 -62.10
C LEU A 26 -0.57 33.69 -62.49
N TYR A 27 0.56 33.29 -61.94
CA TYR A 27 1.18 31.99 -62.16
C TYR A 27 1.57 31.36 -60.82
N VAL A 28 0.99 30.20 -60.51
CA VAL A 28 1.20 29.49 -59.24
C VAL A 28 1.56 28.03 -59.53
N PRO A 29 2.84 27.73 -59.83
CA PRO A 29 3.27 26.36 -60.10
C PRO A 29 3.44 25.58 -58.78
N PRO A 30 2.86 24.37 -58.65
CA PRO A 30 3.22 23.46 -57.58
C PRO A 30 4.64 22.94 -57.81
N GLY A 31 5.41 22.80 -56.74
CA GLY A 31 6.79 22.35 -56.83
C GLY A 31 7.26 21.71 -55.55
N ILE A 32 8.09 20.67 -55.68
CA ILE A 32 8.84 20.09 -54.57
C ILE A 32 10.24 20.68 -54.64
N PHE A 33 10.58 21.51 -53.66
CA PHE A 33 11.89 22.14 -53.58
C PHE A 33 12.78 21.40 -52.58
N LYS A 34 13.97 20.99 -53.03
CA LYS A 34 15.00 20.43 -52.16
C LYS A 34 16.08 21.48 -51.96
N SER A 35 16.20 22.01 -50.76
CA SER A 35 17.20 23.03 -50.43
C SER A 35 18.43 22.43 -49.76
N THR A 36 19.61 22.93 -50.10
CA THR A 36 20.81 22.70 -49.29
C THR A 36 20.79 23.65 -48.09
N CYS A 37 20.78 23.09 -46.88
CA CYS A 37 20.82 23.81 -45.60
C CYS A 37 21.94 23.24 -44.72
N LYS A 38 22.64 24.11 -43.99
CA LYS A 38 23.69 23.70 -43.04
C LYS A 38 23.06 23.39 -41.69
N ILE A 39 23.27 22.17 -41.21
CA ILE A 39 22.78 21.73 -39.90
C ILE A 39 23.82 22.05 -38.81
N ASP A 40 23.36 22.59 -37.68
CA ASP A 40 24.17 22.77 -36.47
C ASP A 40 23.82 21.69 -35.43
N ILE A 41 24.80 20.89 -35.03
CA ILE A 41 24.62 19.74 -34.11
C ILE A 41 25.09 20.02 -32.67
N THR A 42 25.33 21.28 -32.32
CA THR A 42 25.92 21.64 -31.02
C THR A 42 25.05 21.23 -29.82
N TRP A 43 23.73 21.19 -29.97
CA TRP A 43 22.77 20.98 -28.86
C TRP A 43 21.83 19.78 -29.05
N PHE A 44 22.26 18.80 -29.84
CA PHE A 44 21.46 17.60 -30.11
C PHE A 44 21.01 16.89 -28.81
N PRO A 45 19.73 16.51 -28.62
CA PRO A 45 18.60 16.53 -29.57
C PRO A 45 17.62 17.71 -29.41
N PHE A 46 18.02 18.80 -28.72
CA PHE A 46 17.16 19.97 -28.44
C PHE A 46 17.59 21.21 -29.25
N ASP A 47 18.10 20.97 -30.45
CA ASP A 47 18.63 21.97 -31.36
C ASP A 47 17.52 22.62 -32.21
N ASP A 48 17.60 23.95 -32.36
CA ASP A 48 16.79 24.70 -33.32
C ASP A 48 17.55 24.79 -34.64
N GLN A 49 16.86 24.51 -35.76
CA GLN A 49 17.44 24.54 -37.09
C GLN A 49 16.87 25.70 -37.92
N HIS A 50 17.75 26.50 -38.52
CA HIS A 50 17.38 27.61 -39.39
C HIS A 50 17.81 27.34 -40.83
N CYS A 51 16.85 27.25 -41.74
CA CYS A 51 17.09 26.94 -43.15
C CYS A 51 16.48 28.00 -44.07
N ASP A 52 17.34 28.66 -44.83
CA ASP A 52 16.94 29.68 -45.79
C ASP A 52 16.67 29.09 -47.18
N MET A 53 15.67 29.64 -47.87
CA MET A 53 15.40 29.35 -49.28
C MET A 53 15.65 30.58 -50.13
N LYS A 54 16.50 30.47 -51.16
CA LYS A 54 16.90 31.59 -52.03
C LYS A 54 16.25 31.49 -53.40
N PHE A 55 15.27 32.35 -53.65
CA PHE A 55 14.60 32.48 -54.94
C PHE A 55 15.11 33.72 -55.69
N GLY A 56 15.15 33.63 -57.01
CA GLY A 56 15.53 34.73 -57.89
C GLY A 56 15.54 34.30 -59.35
N SER A 57 15.62 35.29 -60.24
CA SER A 57 15.64 35.09 -61.68
C SER A 57 17.02 34.64 -62.15
N TRP A 58 17.06 33.60 -62.97
CA TRP A 58 18.32 33.14 -63.58
C TRP A 58 18.67 33.92 -64.85
N THR A 59 17.66 34.38 -65.59
CA THR A 59 17.81 34.95 -66.93
C THR A 59 17.87 36.47 -66.97
N TYR A 60 17.24 37.14 -65.99
CA TYR A 60 17.12 38.59 -65.94
C TYR A 60 17.83 39.17 -64.72
N ASP A 61 18.44 40.33 -64.89
CA ASP A 61 19.09 41.09 -63.82
C ASP A 61 18.12 42.10 -63.18
N GLY A 62 18.58 42.78 -62.11
CA GLY A 62 17.77 43.73 -61.34
C GLY A 62 17.38 45.01 -62.09
N ASN A 63 17.96 45.26 -63.27
CA ASN A 63 17.57 46.39 -64.12
C ASN A 63 16.41 46.04 -65.06
N GLN A 64 16.16 44.74 -65.28
CA GLN A 64 15.11 44.24 -66.18
C GLN A 64 13.93 43.66 -65.41
N LEU A 65 14.18 43.09 -64.23
CA LEU A 65 13.16 42.45 -63.41
C LEU A 65 13.30 42.87 -61.95
N ASP A 66 12.24 43.45 -61.42
CA ASP A 66 12.11 43.78 -60.00
C ASP A 66 11.26 42.72 -59.29
N LEU A 67 11.78 42.14 -58.20
CA LEU A 67 11.12 41.09 -57.43
C LEU A 67 10.62 41.69 -56.11
N VAL A 68 9.30 41.82 -56.00
CA VAL A 68 8.65 42.39 -54.82
C VAL A 68 7.95 41.28 -54.03
N LEU A 69 8.20 41.23 -52.72
CA LEU A 69 7.51 40.35 -51.79
C LEU A 69 6.09 40.85 -51.57
N ASN A 70 5.10 39.97 -51.69
CA ASN A 70 3.69 40.32 -51.45
C ASN A 70 3.34 40.46 -49.96
N SER A 71 4.14 39.87 -49.07
CA SER A 71 4.01 39.96 -47.61
C SER A 71 5.39 39.95 -46.95
N GLU A 72 5.58 40.77 -45.92
CA GLU A 72 6.80 40.76 -45.08
C GLU A 72 6.75 39.67 -44.00
N GLU A 73 5.57 39.10 -43.73
CA GLU A 73 5.36 38.08 -42.68
C GLU A 73 5.76 36.65 -43.14
N GLY A 74 6.27 36.51 -44.37
CA GLY A 74 6.75 35.25 -44.92
C GLY A 74 5.76 34.54 -45.85
N GLY A 75 5.93 33.23 -46.01
CA GLY A 75 5.06 32.40 -46.84
C GLY A 75 3.73 32.10 -46.15
N ASP A 76 2.66 31.94 -46.93
CA ASP A 76 1.35 31.55 -46.40
C ASP A 76 1.40 30.13 -45.84
N LEU A 77 1.13 29.98 -44.54
CA LEU A 77 1.13 28.71 -43.81
C LEU A 77 -0.29 28.17 -43.58
N SER A 78 -1.33 28.76 -44.18
CA SER A 78 -2.72 28.37 -43.95
C SER A 78 -3.00 26.90 -44.30
N ASP A 79 -2.31 26.37 -45.32
CA ASP A 79 -2.42 24.98 -45.77
C ASP A 79 -1.29 24.08 -45.22
N PHE A 80 -0.53 24.55 -44.23
CA PHE A 80 0.57 23.78 -43.66
C PHE A 80 0.06 22.61 -42.82
N ILE A 81 0.41 21.38 -43.23
CA ILE A 81 0.13 20.18 -42.47
C ILE A 81 1.32 19.89 -41.55
N MET A 82 1.11 19.98 -40.23
CA MET A 82 2.12 19.62 -39.23
C MET A 82 2.50 18.13 -39.34
N ASN A 83 3.80 17.84 -39.39
CA ASN A 83 4.32 16.47 -39.42
C ASN A 83 4.02 15.74 -38.09
N GLY A 84 3.00 14.87 -38.08
CA GLY A 84 2.55 14.16 -36.87
C GLY A 84 3.51 13.09 -36.35
N GLU A 85 4.38 12.50 -37.18
CA GLU A 85 5.23 11.36 -36.78
C GLU A 85 6.20 11.68 -35.63
N TRP A 86 6.85 12.84 -35.65
CA TRP A 86 7.86 13.21 -34.65
C TRP A 86 7.26 13.50 -33.28
N TYR A 87 6.06 14.08 -33.24
CA TYR A 87 5.34 14.32 -31.99
C TYR A 87 4.78 13.03 -31.40
N LEU A 88 4.28 12.13 -32.25
CA LEU A 88 3.79 10.83 -31.82
C LEU A 88 4.92 10.03 -31.17
N ILE A 89 6.09 9.88 -31.84
CA ILE A 89 7.22 9.10 -31.31
C ILE A 89 7.62 9.57 -29.91
N GLY A 90 7.75 10.89 -29.71
CA GLY A 90 8.13 11.48 -28.43
C GLY A 90 7.09 11.23 -27.34
N SER A 91 5.79 11.34 -27.64
CA SER A 91 4.72 11.05 -26.69
C SER A 91 4.66 9.57 -26.31
N TYR A 92 4.91 8.65 -27.25
CA TYR A 92 4.94 7.21 -26.97
C TYR A 92 6.07 6.84 -26.02
N PHE A 93 7.30 7.27 -26.30
CA PHE A 93 8.45 6.98 -25.46
C PHE A 93 8.30 7.55 -24.05
N ASN A 94 7.81 8.78 -23.92
CA ASN A 94 7.53 9.37 -22.61
C ASN A 94 6.47 8.58 -21.84
N CYS A 95 5.36 8.20 -22.48
CA CYS A 95 4.31 7.43 -21.83
C CYS A 95 4.80 6.05 -21.37
N ILE A 96 5.56 5.34 -22.21
CA ILE A 96 6.14 4.03 -21.88
C ILE A 96 7.16 4.16 -20.74
N MET A 97 8.02 5.18 -20.78
CA MET A 97 9.03 5.41 -19.74
C MET A 97 8.37 5.62 -18.36
N PHE A 98 7.35 6.48 -18.27
CA PHE A 98 6.59 6.65 -17.03
C PHE A 98 5.85 5.37 -16.61
N MET A 99 5.33 4.61 -17.58
CA MET A 99 4.64 3.34 -17.31
C MET A 99 5.58 2.29 -16.72
N VAL A 100 6.75 2.12 -17.30
CA VAL A 100 7.77 1.18 -16.83
C VAL A 100 8.30 1.62 -15.47
N ALA A 101 8.62 2.90 -15.28
CA ALA A 101 9.10 3.41 -14.00
C ALA A 101 8.11 3.17 -12.86
N SER A 102 6.82 3.50 -13.04
CA SER A 102 5.80 3.29 -12.01
C SER A 102 5.59 1.80 -11.69
N SER A 103 5.62 0.93 -12.71
CA SER A 103 5.48 -0.51 -12.51
C SER A 103 6.63 -1.11 -11.69
N VAL A 104 7.87 -0.68 -11.94
CA VAL A 104 9.05 -1.10 -11.15
C VAL A 104 8.95 -0.62 -9.71
N VAL A 105 8.52 0.62 -9.46
CA VAL A 105 8.34 1.12 -8.09
C VAL A 105 7.26 0.31 -7.36
N LEU A 106 6.14 0.04 -8.01
CA LEU A 106 5.07 -0.77 -7.43
C LEU A 106 5.54 -2.21 -7.12
N THR A 107 6.30 -2.85 -8.01
CA THR A 107 6.82 -4.19 -7.74
C THR A 107 7.82 -4.20 -6.58
N VAL A 108 8.68 -3.19 -6.46
CA VAL A 108 9.58 -3.04 -5.31
C VAL A 108 8.79 -2.83 -4.01
N LEU A 109 7.74 -2.02 -4.03
CA LEU A 109 6.87 -1.82 -2.86
C LEU A 109 6.17 -3.13 -2.46
N VAL A 110 5.68 -3.90 -3.43
CA VAL A 110 5.06 -5.22 -3.19
C VAL A 110 6.06 -6.21 -2.61
N LEU A 111 7.25 -6.32 -3.20
CA LEU A 111 8.30 -7.20 -2.71
C LEU A 111 8.75 -6.80 -1.30
N ASN A 112 8.91 -5.50 -1.05
CA ASN A 112 9.24 -4.97 0.27
C ASN A 112 8.16 -5.30 1.29
N TYR A 113 6.88 -5.17 0.91
CA TYR A 113 5.76 -5.49 1.77
C TYR A 113 5.63 -7.00 2.03
N HIS A 114 5.75 -7.84 1.00
CA HIS A 114 5.66 -9.29 1.11
C HIS A 114 6.79 -9.88 1.96
N HIS A 115 8.00 -9.31 1.88
CA HIS A 115 9.15 -9.75 2.67
C HIS A 115 9.22 -9.08 4.07
N ARG A 116 8.29 -8.17 4.38
CA ARG A 116 8.13 -7.61 5.73
C ARG A 116 7.41 -8.63 6.61
N SER A 117 8.17 -9.60 7.10
CA SER A 117 7.65 -10.72 7.89
C SER A 117 6.94 -10.26 9.19
N PRO A 118 5.88 -10.98 9.60
CA PRO A 118 4.99 -10.66 10.72
C PRO A 118 5.64 -10.72 12.11
N ASP A 119 6.85 -11.25 12.23
CA ASP A 119 7.53 -11.47 13.52
C ASP A 119 8.09 -10.19 14.17
N ARG A 120 8.25 -9.10 13.40
CA ARG A 120 8.93 -7.89 13.90
C ARG A 120 8.03 -6.66 14.06
N TYR A 121 6.83 -6.66 13.52
CA TYR A 121 5.96 -5.48 13.48
C TYR A 121 4.54 -5.82 13.91
N VAL A 122 4.01 -5.12 14.92
CA VAL A 122 2.59 -5.17 15.28
C VAL A 122 1.82 -4.29 14.29
N MET A 123 0.79 -4.81 13.61
CA MET A 123 -0.02 -4.00 12.68
C MET A 123 -0.70 -2.85 13.43
N PRO A 124 -0.41 -1.58 13.08
CA PRO A 124 -1.12 -0.44 13.64
C PRO A 124 -2.62 -0.55 13.40
N ASN A 125 -3.44 -0.01 14.31
CA ASN A 125 -4.90 -0.11 14.22
C ASN A 125 -5.47 0.46 12.91
N TRP A 126 -4.87 1.55 12.39
CA TRP A 126 -5.25 2.12 11.10
C TRP A 126 -4.91 1.20 9.91
N VAL A 127 -3.80 0.46 9.98
CA VAL A 127 -3.39 -0.54 8.98
C VAL A 127 -4.34 -1.73 8.99
N ARG A 128 -4.78 -2.17 10.18
CA ARG A 128 -5.80 -3.22 10.31
C ARG A 128 -7.12 -2.80 9.69
N LEU A 129 -7.60 -1.58 9.95
CA LEU A 129 -8.82 -1.05 9.32
C LEU A 129 -8.70 -0.99 7.78
N LEU A 130 -7.55 -0.55 7.28
CA LEU A 130 -7.31 -0.43 5.84
C LEU A 130 -7.25 -1.80 5.14
N PHE A 131 -6.46 -2.75 5.66
CA PHE A 131 -6.26 -4.07 5.03
C PHE A 131 -7.30 -5.13 5.34
N LEU A 132 -7.96 -5.09 6.51
CA LEU A 132 -8.93 -6.11 6.92
C LEU A 132 -10.39 -5.69 6.66
N GLN A 133 -10.66 -4.39 6.48
CA GLN A 133 -12.04 -3.88 6.40
C GLN A 133 -12.30 -3.06 5.14
N TRP A 134 -11.46 -2.06 4.82
CA TRP A 134 -11.68 -1.19 3.66
C TRP A 134 -11.29 -1.86 2.33
N LEU A 135 -10.04 -2.33 2.22
CA LEU A 135 -9.52 -2.96 1.00
C LEU A 135 -10.30 -4.22 0.55
N PRO A 136 -10.65 -5.18 1.43
CA PRO A 136 -11.42 -6.35 1.02
C PRO A 136 -12.83 -6.00 0.55
N CYS A 137 -13.41 -4.90 1.07
CA CYS A 137 -14.71 -4.40 0.65
C CYS A 137 -14.65 -3.80 -0.76
N VAL A 138 -13.61 -3.00 -1.04
CA VAL A 138 -13.33 -2.44 -2.38
C VAL A 138 -12.96 -3.53 -3.38
N LEU A 139 -12.16 -4.50 -2.98
CA LEU A 139 -11.69 -5.62 -3.81
C LEU A 139 -12.69 -6.80 -3.88
N ARG A 140 -13.85 -6.67 -3.24
CA ARG A 140 -14.92 -7.68 -3.13
C ARG A 140 -14.39 -9.09 -2.76
N MET A 141 -13.43 -9.13 -1.83
CA MET A 141 -12.86 -10.37 -1.31
C MET A 141 -13.49 -10.75 0.02
N SER A 142 -13.91 -12.01 0.15
CA SER A 142 -14.36 -12.58 1.42
C SER A 142 -13.18 -13.21 2.14
N ARG A 143 -13.03 -12.91 3.44
CA ARG A 143 -11.99 -13.51 4.30
C ARG A 143 -12.11 -15.05 4.26
N PRO A 144 -11.10 -15.78 3.76
CA PRO A 144 -11.12 -17.23 3.81
C PRO A 144 -10.95 -17.67 5.27
N GLY A 145 -11.86 -18.50 5.77
CA GLY A 145 -11.69 -19.22 7.04
C GLY A 145 -12.61 -18.82 8.21
N LYS A 146 -13.34 -17.70 8.17
CA LYS A 146 -14.36 -17.40 9.20
C LYS A 146 -15.73 -17.19 8.55
N LYS A 147 -16.47 -18.29 8.35
CA LYS A 147 -17.94 -18.20 8.24
C LYS A 147 -18.41 -17.69 9.60
N ILE A 148 -18.81 -16.42 9.69
CA ILE A 148 -19.45 -15.85 10.88
C ILE A 148 -20.78 -16.57 11.06
N THR A 149 -20.72 -17.78 11.60
CA THR A 149 -21.88 -18.56 11.97
C THR A 149 -22.23 -18.08 13.37
N LYS A 150 -23.52 -17.86 13.67
CA LYS A 150 -23.98 -17.45 15.01
C LYS A 150 -23.36 -18.27 16.16
N LYS A 151 -22.98 -19.52 15.87
CA LYS A 151 -22.25 -20.44 16.75
C LYS A 151 -20.85 -19.95 17.18
N THR A 152 -20.09 -19.29 16.31
CA THR A 152 -18.75 -18.76 16.63
C THR A 152 -18.83 -17.52 17.51
N ILE A 153 -19.82 -16.64 17.28
CA ILE A 153 -20.10 -15.49 18.15
C ILE A 153 -20.58 -15.96 19.54
N LEU A 154 -21.45 -16.98 19.58
CA LEU A 154 -21.90 -17.58 20.83
C LEU A 154 -20.75 -18.25 21.60
N MET A 155 -19.84 -18.95 20.91
CA MET A 155 -18.64 -19.53 21.52
C MET A 155 -17.67 -18.45 22.02
N ALA A 156 -17.46 -17.38 21.26
CA ALA A 156 -16.63 -16.26 21.69
C ALA A 156 -17.22 -15.57 22.93
N ASN A 157 -18.54 -15.35 22.97
CA ASN A 157 -19.22 -14.80 24.15
C ASN A 157 -19.14 -15.75 25.36
N ARG A 158 -19.36 -17.06 25.17
CA ARG A 158 -19.20 -18.06 26.24
C ARG A 158 -17.77 -18.13 26.77
N MET A 159 -16.77 -18.03 25.91
CA MET A 159 -15.37 -18.03 26.31
C MET A 159 -15.01 -16.76 27.08
N LYS A 160 -15.54 -15.60 26.66
CA LYS A 160 -15.42 -14.32 27.38
C LYS A 160 -16.11 -14.35 28.75
N GLU A 161 -17.25 -15.02 28.84
CA GLU A 161 -18.00 -15.23 30.08
C GLU A 161 -17.23 -16.15 31.03
N MET A 162 -16.65 -17.25 30.53
CA MET A 162 -15.76 -18.11 31.31
C MET A 162 -14.50 -17.38 31.79
N GLU A 163 -13.90 -16.50 30.99
CA GLU A 163 -12.75 -15.68 31.41
C GLU A 163 -13.10 -14.64 32.49
N LEU A 164 -14.26 -14.00 32.39
CA LEU A 164 -14.76 -13.08 33.42
C LEU A 164 -15.03 -13.82 34.72
N GLN A 165 -15.62 -15.01 34.63
CA GLN A 165 -15.85 -15.87 35.78
C GLN A 165 -14.53 -16.34 36.40
N GLU A 166 -13.51 -16.68 35.60
CA GLU A 166 -12.16 -17.03 36.04
C GLU A 166 -11.42 -15.86 36.72
N ARG A 167 -11.55 -14.63 36.19
CA ARG A 167 -11.00 -13.43 36.85
C ARG A 167 -11.68 -13.16 38.19
N SER A 168 -13.00 -13.37 38.28
CA SER A 168 -13.73 -13.23 39.54
C SER A 168 -13.33 -14.29 40.57
N SER A 169 -13.13 -15.54 40.14
CA SER A 169 -12.73 -16.63 41.03
C SER A 169 -11.28 -16.55 41.46
N LYS A 170 -10.38 -15.98 40.63
CA LYS A 170 -9.00 -15.63 41.04
C LYS A 170 -8.97 -14.54 42.12
N SER A 171 -9.80 -13.51 42.00
CA SER A 171 -9.95 -12.46 43.02
C SER A 171 -10.53 -13.00 44.32
N LEU A 172 -11.52 -13.90 44.25
CA LEU A 172 -12.10 -14.56 45.41
C LEU A 172 -11.12 -15.51 46.09
N LEU A 173 -10.40 -16.35 45.34
CA LEU A 173 -9.39 -17.25 45.91
C LEU A 173 -8.21 -16.48 46.50
N ALA A 174 -7.78 -15.38 45.89
CA ALA A 174 -6.74 -14.52 46.46
C ALA A 174 -7.17 -13.96 47.83
N ASN A 175 -8.42 -13.49 47.96
CA ASN A 175 -8.95 -13.00 49.23
C ASN A 175 -9.11 -14.12 50.28
N VAL A 176 -9.43 -15.34 49.88
CA VAL A 176 -9.53 -16.50 50.80
C VAL A 176 -8.14 -16.97 51.25
N LEU A 177 -7.14 -16.94 50.36
CA LEU A 177 -5.76 -17.33 50.68
C LEU A 177 -5.04 -16.30 51.56
N ASP A 178 -5.41 -15.01 51.49
CA ASP A 178 -4.87 -13.95 52.35
C ASP A 178 -5.35 -14.10 53.82
N ILE A 179 -6.51 -14.74 54.04
CA ILE A 179 -7.05 -15.00 55.38
C ILE A 179 -6.34 -16.16 56.08
N ASP A 180 -5.87 -17.16 55.34
CA ASP A 180 -5.21 -18.35 55.91
C ASP A 180 -3.74 -18.11 56.30
N ASP A 181 -3.06 -17.13 55.68
CA ASP A 181 -1.67 -16.78 56.04
C ASP A 181 -1.59 -15.94 57.34
N ASP A 182 -2.60 -15.10 57.61
CA ASP A 182 -2.68 -14.27 58.82
C ASP A 182 -2.94 -15.13 60.08
N PHE A 183 -3.63 -16.26 59.93
CA PHE A 183 -3.88 -17.20 61.04
C PHE A 183 -2.64 -18.02 61.44
N ARG A 184 -1.62 -18.10 60.58
CA ARG A 184 -0.40 -18.90 60.83
C ARG A 184 0.79 -18.09 61.33
N HIS A 185 0.78 -16.76 61.19
CA HIS A 185 1.87 -15.88 61.64
C HIS A 185 1.69 -15.31 63.06
N GLY A 186 0.58 -15.60 63.75
CA GLY A 186 0.31 -15.07 65.10
C GLY A 186 0.86 -15.86 66.30
N ASN A 187 1.43 -17.06 66.13
CA ASN A 187 1.72 -17.97 67.25
C ASN A 187 3.18 -18.46 67.33
N SER A 188 4.16 -17.56 67.16
CA SER A 188 5.55 -17.86 67.52
C SER A 188 6.35 -16.59 67.85
N ALA A 189 6.26 -16.11 69.10
CA ALA A 189 7.39 -15.57 69.85
C ALA A 189 6.98 -15.18 71.28
N ALA A 190 7.87 -15.48 72.22
CA ALA A 190 7.70 -15.42 73.66
C ALA A 190 7.61 -14.01 74.28
N ASN A 191 6.92 -13.97 75.43
CA ASN A 191 6.87 -12.96 76.50
C ASN A 191 8.27 -12.38 76.89
N PRO A 192 8.38 -11.15 77.49
CA PRO A 192 7.88 -10.95 78.87
C PRO A 192 7.42 -9.53 79.35
N ALA A 193 6.71 -9.61 80.50
CA ALA A 193 6.68 -8.72 81.68
C ALA A 193 5.73 -7.48 81.79
N SER A 194 4.78 -7.66 82.73
CA SER A 194 4.43 -6.77 83.87
C SER A 194 3.31 -5.72 83.73
N GLY A 195 2.25 -5.90 84.55
CA GLY A 195 1.23 -4.90 84.87
C GLY A 195 0.04 -5.47 85.67
N TYR A 196 0.05 -5.25 86.99
CA TYR A 196 -0.93 -5.54 88.08
C TYR A 196 -2.45 -5.48 87.72
N ILE A 197 -3.40 -6.20 88.35
CA ILE A 197 -3.96 -6.16 89.74
C ILE A 197 -4.85 -7.44 89.94
N ARG A 198 -4.61 -8.36 90.89
CA ARG A 198 -5.05 -8.55 92.31
C ARG A 198 -6.49 -9.06 92.60
N SER A 199 -6.53 -10.19 93.35
CA SER A 199 -7.58 -10.72 94.28
C SER A 199 -8.86 -11.32 93.68
N ALA A 200 -9.49 -12.37 94.23
CA ALA A 200 -9.36 -13.04 95.54
C ALA A 200 -10.07 -14.43 95.52
N TYR A 201 -9.51 -15.37 96.29
CA TYR A 201 -10.09 -16.54 96.99
C TYR A 201 -11.22 -17.39 96.39
N GLY A 202 -10.98 -18.71 96.35
CA GLY A 202 -12.03 -19.74 96.47
C GLY A 202 -11.78 -21.06 95.74
N THR A 203 -11.04 -21.99 96.34
CA THR A 203 -11.27 -23.45 96.17
C THR A 203 -12.26 -23.90 97.27
N PRO A 204 -12.75 -25.17 97.33
CA PRO A 204 -12.58 -26.34 96.44
C PRO A 204 -13.91 -27.11 96.14
N LEU A 205 -13.92 -28.11 95.24
CA LEU A 205 -14.44 -29.47 95.54
C LEU A 205 -14.22 -30.53 94.44
N SER A 206 -13.79 -31.71 94.91
CA SER A 206 -14.14 -33.11 94.52
C SER A 206 -13.81 -33.75 93.16
N THR A 207 -12.83 -34.67 93.23
CA THR A 207 -12.96 -36.14 93.10
C THR A 207 -13.23 -36.83 91.74
N ARG A 208 -12.23 -37.66 91.39
CA ARG A 208 -12.20 -38.99 90.72
C ARG A 208 -11.73 -39.13 89.24
N PRO A 209 -10.93 -40.17 88.93
CA PRO A 209 -10.33 -40.40 87.61
C PRO A 209 -11.02 -41.53 86.82
N ALA A 210 -10.99 -41.48 85.49
CA ALA A 210 -11.16 -42.66 84.61
C ALA A 210 -10.70 -42.35 83.16
N THR A 211 -9.72 -43.14 82.72
CA THR A 211 -9.51 -43.73 81.37
C THR A 211 -10.43 -43.32 80.23
N VAL A 212 -9.89 -43.01 79.04
CA VAL A 212 -10.17 -43.67 77.74
C VAL A 212 -9.05 -43.26 76.75
N GLU A 213 -8.31 -44.25 76.22
CA GLU A 213 -7.59 -44.12 74.96
C GLU A 213 -8.61 -44.05 73.81
N GLU A 214 -8.68 -42.93 73.12
CA GLU A 214 -9.21 -42.87 71.76
C GLU A 214 -8.68 -41.61 71.09
N THR A 215 -7.70 -41.75 70.20
CA THR A 215 -7.43 -40.70 69.22
C THR A 215 -7.15 -41.36 67.88
N SER A 216 -8.26 -41.53 67.17
CA SER A 216 -8.38 -41.76 65.74
C SER A 216 -7.31 -41.03 64.93
N ALA A 217 -6.77 -41.76 63.96
CA ALA A 217 -5.87 -41.30 62.90
C ALA A 217 -6.29 -39.95 62.30
N SER A 218 -5.47 -38.92 62.52
CA SER A 218 -5.51 -37.68 61.74
C SER A 218 -4.77 -37.89 60.41
N LEU A 219 -5.53 -37.98 59.32
CA LEU A 219 -5.05 -38.04 57.94
C LEU A 219 -4.17 -36.82 57.58
N PRO A 220 -3.13 -36.96 56.73
CA PRO A 220 -2.25 -35.88 56.31
C PRO A 220 -2.92 -35.03 55.22
N LEU A 221 -3.95 -34.25 55.58
CA LEU A 221 -4.70 -33.37 54.68
C LEU A 221 -3.82 -32.33 53.96
N SER A 222 -2.67 -31.98 54.53
CA SER A 222 -1.73 -31.00 53.96
C SER A 222 -0.97 -31.53 52.73
N GLY A 223 -0.73 -32.85 52.62
CA GLY A 223 0.00 -33.42 51.49
C GLY A 223 -0.83 -33.42 50.20
N MET A 224 -2.08 -33.88 50.29
CA MET A 224 -3.05 -33.90 49.17
C MET A 224 -3.37 -32.49 48.66
N GLN A 225 -3.46 -31.50 49.57
CA GLN A 225 -3.65 -30.10 49.22
C GLN A 225 -2.48 -29.51 48.41
N LYS A 226 -1.23 -29.92 48.72
CA LYS A 226 -0.02 -29.48 47.99
C LYS A 226 0.08 -30.09 46.58
N GLU A 227 -0.26 -31.36 46.42
CA GLU A 227 -0.29 -32.02 45.10
C GLU A 227 -1.37 -31.41 44.20
N LEU A 228 -2.57 -31.18 44.72
CA LEU A 228 -3.67 -30.53 43.99
C LEU A 228 -3.28 -29.11 43.52
N HIS A 229 -2.63 -28.32 44.37
CA HIS A 229 -2.15 -26.98 44.01
C HIS A 229 -1.09 -27.00 42.91
N THR A 230 -0.24 -28.02 42.89
CA THR A 230 0.80 -28.20 41.87
C THR A 230 0.16 -28.53 40.52
N ILE A 231 -0.80 -29.46 40.50
CA ILE A 231 -1.54 -29.82 39.28
C ILE A 231 -2.32 -28.62 38.73
N LEU A 232 -2.94 -27.81 39.59
CA LEU A 232 -3.69 -26.62 39.17
C LEU A 232 -2.77 -25.55 38.55
N LYS A 233 -1.55 -25.37 39.10
CA LYS A 233 -0.52 -24.50 38.49
C LYS A 233 -0.09 -25.00 37.11
N GLU A 234 0.15 -26.30 36.95
CA GLU A 234 0.52 -26.88 35.65
C GLU A 234 -0.61 -26.74 34.63
N LEU A 235 -1.87 -26.96 35.03
CA LEU A 235 -3.04 -26.73 34.18
C LEU A 235 -3.16 -25.27 33.77
N GLN A 236 -3.00 -24.32 34.71
CA GLN A 236 -3.01 -22.89 34.39
C GLN A 236 -1.89 -22.51 33.42
N PHE A 237 -0.70 -23.09 33.58
CA PHE A 237 0.41 -22.88 32.66
C PHE A 237 0.07 -23.40 31.26
N ILE A 238 -0.49 -24.62 31.15
CA ILE A 238 -0.89 -25.22 29.88
C ILE A 238 -2.01 -24.40 29.21
N THR A 239 -3.03 -24.00 29.96
CA THR A 239 -4.15 -23.19 29.45
C THR A 239 -3.66 -21.82 28.98
N ASN A 240 -2.79 -21.15 29.74
CA ASN A 240 -2.20 -19.87 29.32
C ASN A 240 -1.32 -20.04 28.07
N ARG A 241 -0.57 -21.14 27.97
CA ARG A 241 0.27 -21.43 26.81
C ARG A 241 -0.57 -21.72 25.57
N MET A 242 -1.66 -22.48 25.71
CA MET A 242 -2.61 -22.75 24.63
C MET A 242 -3.27 -21.45 24.15
N LYS A 243 -3.76 -20.64 25.08
CA LYS A 243 -4.37 -19.35 24.75
C LYS A 243 -3.40 -18.43 24.00
N LYS A 244 -2.14 -18.35 24.45
CA LYS A 244 -1.10 -17.59 23.77
C LYS A 244 -0.82 -18.12 22.35
N ALA A 245 -0.74 -19.45 22.19
CA ALA A 245 -0.56 -20.06 20.87
C ALA A 245 -1.74 -19.79 19.92
N ASP A 246 -2.97 -19.77 20.45
CA ASP A 246 -4.17 -19.43 19.67
C ASP A 246 -4.15 -17.95 19.25
N GLU A 247 -3.80 -17.02 20.14
CA GLU A 247 -3.65 -15.59 19.84
C GLU A 247 -2.58 -15.34 18.76
N ASP A 248 -1.42 -15.99 18.88
CA ASP A 248 -0.34 -15.92 17.89
C ASP A 248 -0.79 -16.50 16.53
N GLY A 249 -1.58 -17.58 16.56
CA GLY A 249 -2.20 -18.18 15.37
C GLY A 249 -3.18 -17.24 14.65
N GLU A 250 -3.98 -16.47 15.39
CA GLU A 250 -4.88 -15.47 14.82
C GLU A 250 -4.10 -14.35 14.12
N ILE A 251 -3.02 -13.85 14.74
CA ILE A 251 -2.15 -12.80 14.17
C ILE A 251 -1.53 -13.27 12.86
N VAL A 252 -0.97 -14.49 12.83
CA VAL A 252 -0.41 -15.08 11.60
C VAL A 252 -1.48 -15.20 10.50
N SER A 253 -2.72 -15.54 10.86
CA SER A 253 -3.83 -15.61 9.89
C SER A 253 -4.21 -14.24 9.32
N ASP A 254 -4.20 -13.19 10.13
CA ASP A 254 -4.47 -11.81 9.71
C ASP A 254 -3.40 -11.33 8.72
N TRP A 255 -2.14 -11.63 8.99
CA TRP A 255 -1.02 -11.29 8.11
C TRP A 255 -1.05 -12.02 6.78
N LYS A 256 -1.38 -13.31 6.77
CA LYS A 256 -1.57 -14.08 5.53
C LYS A 256 -2.71 -13.51 4.69
N PHE A 257 -3.80 -13.11 5.34
CA PHE A 257 -4.92 -12.47 4.64
C PHE A 257 -4.53 -11.10 4.09
N ALA A 258 -3.85 -10.27 4.88
CA ALA A 258 -3.35 -8.98 4.43
C ALA A 258 -2.42 -9.13 3.21
N ALA A 259 -1.51 -10.12 3.22
CA ALA A 259 -0.64 -10.41 2.09
C ALA A 259 -1.43 -10.78 0.81
N MET A 260 -2.46 -11.62 0.93
CA MET A 260 -3.34 -11.95 -0.21
C MET A 260 -4.11 -10.73 -0.74
N VAL A 261 -4.55 -9.83 0.15
CA VAL A 261 -5.24 -8.60 -0.24
C VAL A 261 -4.30 -7.62 -0.95
N VAL A 262 -3.05 -7.52 -0.50
CA VAL A 262 -2.03 -6.65 -1.10
C VAL A 262 -1.68 -7.11 -2.51
N ASP A 263 -1.48 -8.41 -2.70
CA ASP A 263 -1.24 -8.99 -4.03
C ASP A 263 -2.34 -8.56 -5.02
N ARG A 264 -3.60 -8.69 -4.60
CA ARG A 264 -4.77 -8.35 -5.42
C ARG A 264 -4.91 -6.86 -5.65
N LEU A 265 -4.70 -6.04 -4.63
CA LEU A 265 -4.64 -4.58 -4.76
C LEU A 265 -3.63 -4.17 -5.82
N CYS A 266 -2.44 -4.76 -5.78
CA CYS A 266 -1.37 -4.42 -6.72
C CYS A 266 -1.69 -4.89 -8.14
N LEU A 267 -2.33 -6.05 -8.31
CA LEU A 267 -2.84 -6.48 -9.60
C LEU A 267 -3.90 -5.51 -10.15
N PHE A 268 -4.82 -5.01 -9.32
CA PHE A 268 -5.82 -4.03 -9.74
C PHE A 268 -5.23 -2.66 -10.08
N ILE A 269 -4.29 -2.16 -9.27
CA ILE A 269 -3.57 -0.91 -9.55
C ILE A 269 -2.81 -1.04 -10.87
N PHE A 270 -2.11 -2.16 -11.08
CA PHE A 270 -1.35 -2.41 -12.30
C PHE A 270 -2.26 -2.50 -13.53
N THR A 271 -3.37 -3.26 -13.45
CA THR A 271 -4.32 -3.37 -14.57
C THR A 271 -5.04 -2.06 -14.87
N LEU A 272 -5.45 -1.29 -13.87
CA LEU A 272 -6.02 0.04 -14.09
C LEU A 272 -5.02 0.96 -14.78
N PHE A 273 -3.78 0.96 -14.31
CA PHE A 273 -2.73 1.81 -14.85
C PHE A 273 -2.37 1.44 -16.30
N THR A 274 -2.26 0.15 -16.63
CA THR A 274 -2.01 -0.30 -18.00
C THR A 274 -3.18 0.04 -18.92
N VAL A 275 -4.42 -0.14 -18.48
CA VAL A 275 -5.62 0.25 -19.25
C VAL A 275 -5.66 1.75 -19.51
N LEU A 276 -5.46 2.59 -18.48
CA LEU A 276 -5.44 4.04 -18.63
C LEU A 276 -4.34 4.51 -19.58
N ALA A 277 -3.13 3.98 -19.45
CA ALA A 277 -2.02 4.32 -20.33
C ALA A 277 -2.30 3.87 -21.78
N THR A 278 -2.94 2.72 -21.98
CA THR A 278 -3.37 2.25 -23.31
C THR A 278 -4.42 3.18 -23.91
N ILE A 279 -5.40 3.61 -23.12
CA ILE A 279 -6.42 4.59 -23.56
C ILE A 279 -5.76 5.92 -23.95
N VAL A 280 -4.86 6.45 -23.12
CA VAL A 280 -4.13 7.70 -23.41
C VAL A 280 -3.35 7.58 -24.72
N ILE A 281 -2.67 6.46 -24.92
CA ILE A 281 -1.94 6.17 -26.16
C ILE A 281 -2.88 6.15 -27.37
N LEU A 282 -4.03 5.48 -27.26
CA LEU A 282 -5.01 5.37 -28.34
C LEU A 282 -5.68 6.71 -28.64
N CYS A 283 -6.00 7.53 -27.63
CA CYS A 283 -6.57 8.87 -27.81
C CYS A 283 -5.57 9.87 -28.42
N ARG A 284 -4.27 9.61 -28.32
CA ARG A 284 -3.21 10.42 -28.94
C ARG A 284 -2.98 10.08 -30.41
N ALA A 285 -3.59 9.01 -30.93
CA ALA A 285 -3.59 8.65 -32.33
C ALA A 285 -4.86 9.20 -33.02
N PRO A 286 -4.80 10.38 -33.67
CA PRO A 286 -5.98 11.03 -34.26
C PRO A 286 -6.61 10.26 -35.44
N HIS A 287 -5.92 9.25 -35.99
CA HIS A 287 -6.34 8.53 -37.20
C HIS A 287 -7.19 7.26 -36.99
N ILE A 288 -7.55 6.88 -35.75
CA ILE A 288 -8.39 5.68 -35.49
C ILE A 288 -9.88 6.04 -35.25
N ILE A 289 -10.19 7.28 -34.86
CA ILE A 289 -11.55 7.68 -34.44
C ILE A 289 -12.30 8.49 -35.52
N VAL A 290 -11.61 8.97 -36.54
CA VAL A 290 -12.23 9.71 -37.65
C VAL A 290 -12.00 8.95 -38.96
N GLN A 291 -12.90 7.99 -39.23
CA GLN A 291 -13.20 7.51 -40.56
C GLN A 291 -14.71 7.36 -40.71
#